data_AF-A0A2J8U1J6-F1
#
_entry.id   AF-A0A2J8U1J6-F1
#
_cell.length_a   1.000
_cell.length_b   1.000
_cell.length_c   1.000
_cell.angle_alpha   90.00
_cell.angle_beta   90.00
_cell.angle_gamma   90.00
#
_symmetry.space_group_name_H-M   'P 1'
#
loop_
_entity.id
_entity.type
_entity.pdbx_description
1 polymer ?
#
loop_
_entity_poly.entity_id
_entity_poly.type
_entity_poly.pdbx_seq_one_letter_code
_entity_poly.pdbx_strand_id
1 'polypeptide(L)'
;LFEELYEDHGDTLSLQYGGSQLVHRVKTYRKIAPWTQHSKDIMQTLSRYYSNAFSDADRQDSINLFLGVFHPTEGKPHLWELPTDFYLHHKNTMRLLPTRRSYTYWWTPEVIKHLPLPYDEGFLARSPANLECSN
;
A
#
# COMPACT_ATOMS: atom_id res chain seq x y z
N LEU A 1 -32.75 2.42 -21.52
CA LEU A 1 -33.08 3.62 -20.71
C LEU A 1 -32.72 3.44 -19.24
N PHE A 2 -33.38 2.57 -18.47
CA PHE A 2 -33.03 2.34 -17.06
C PHE A 2 -31.59 1.82 -16.86
N GLU A 3 -31.17 0.84 -17.65
CA GLU A 3 -29.82 0.25 -17.56
C GLU A 3 -28.70 1.29 -17.73
N GLU A 4 -28.86 2.22 -18.66
CA GLU A 4 -27.86 3.25 -18.95
C GLU A 4 -27.77 4.29 -17.83
N LEU A 5 -28.91 4.63 -17.22
CA LEU A 5 -28.98 5.57 -16.10
C LEU A 5 -28.33 5.00 -14.83
N TYR A 6 -28.47 3.69 -14.58
CA TYR A 6 -27.79 3.02 -13.46
C TYR A 6 -26.29 2.84 -13.70
N GLU A 7 -25.86 2.63 -14.95
CA GLU A 7 -24.45 2.58 -15.32
C GLU A 7 -23.75 3.93 -15.11
N ASP A 8 -24.36 5.03 -15.56
CA ASP A 8 -23.79 6.37 -15.40
C ASP A 8 -23.69 6.76 -13.90
N HIS A 9 -24.69 6.40 -13.10
CA HIS A 9 -24.64 6.59 -11.66
C HIS A 9 -23.53 5.76 -11.01
N GLY A 10 -23.36 4.51 -11.43
CA GLY A 10 -22.25 3.65 -10.98
C GLY A 10 -20.88 4.23 -11.33
N ASP A 11 -20.71 4.77 -12.53
CA ASP A 11 -19.50 5.48 -12.96
C ASP A 11 -19.20 6.69 -12.08
N THR A 12 -20.23 7.44 -11.71
CA THR A 12 -20.09 8.63 -10.85
C THR A 12 -19.60 8.24 -9.45
N LEU A 13 -20.17 7.17 -8.88
CA LEU A 13 -19.76 6.65 -7.57
C LEU A 13 -18.33 6.08 -7.61
N SER A 14 -17.99 5.31 -8.65
CA SER A 14 -16.65 4.75 -8.82
C SER A 14 -15.59 5.84 -8.99
N LEU A 15 -15.91 6.92 -9.71
CA LEU A 15 -15.03 8.07 -9.86
C LEU A 15 -14.83 8.79 -8.52
N GLN A 16 -15.92 8.99 -7.76
CA GLN A 16 -15.88 9.72 -6.50
C GLN A 16 -15.11 8.98 -5.40
N TYR A 17 -15.19 7.65 -5.34
CA TYR A 17 -14.57 6.86 -4.28
C TYR A 17 -13.27 6.14 -4.70
N GLY A 18 -13.12 5.80 -5.98
CA GLY A 18 -11.97 5.05 -6.51
C GLY A 18 -11.08 5.82 -7.48
N GLY A 19 -11.47 7.03 -7.88
CA GLY A 19 -10.71 7.84 -8.84
C GLY A 19 -10.73 7.29 -10.28
N SER A 20 -11.63 6.35 -10.57
CA SER A 20 -11.75 5.75 -11.90
C SER A 20 -13.16 5.29 -12.23
N GLN A 21 -13.46 5.16 -13.52
CA GLN A 21 -14.72 4.60 -14.01
C GLN A 21 -14.94 3.15 -13.53
N LEU A 22 -16.20 2.72 -13.56
CA LEU A 22 -16.62 1.39 -13.14
C LEU A 22 -16.01 0.33 -14.08
N VAL A 23 -15.28 -0.64 -13.50
CA VAL A 23 -14.55 -1.69 -14.26
C VAL A 23 -15.48 -2.73 -14.90
N HIS A 24 -16.63 -3.02 -14.28
CA HIS A 24 -17.52 -4.11 -14.70
C HIS A 24 -18.92 -3.61 -15.05
N ARG A 25 -19.15 -3.30 -16.33
CA ARG A 25 -20.45 -2.89 -16.86
C ARG A 25 -21.32 -4.09 -17.24
N VAL A 26 -22.63 -4.00 -17.05
CA VAL A 26 -23.64 -5.00 -17.46
C VAL A 26 -23.57 -5.27 -18.97
N LYS A 27 -23.28 -4.23 -19.78
CA LYS A 27 -23.06 -4.35 -21.23
C LYS A 27 -21.85 -5.26 -21.58
N THR A 28 -20.83 -5.31 -20.73
CA THR A 28 -19.65 -6.19 -20.91
C THR A 28 -20.02 -7.66 -20.73
N TYR A 29 -20.85 -7.99 -19.74
CA TYR A 29 -21.30 -9.36 -19.50
C TYR A 29 -22.24 -9.89 -20.59
N ARG A 30 -22.98 -9.01 -21.25
CA ARG A 30 -23.87 -9.36 -22.37
C ARG A 30 -23.16 -9.55 -23.71
N LYS A 31 -21.84 -9.27 -23.79
CA LYS A 31 -21.02 -9.35 -25.03
C LYS A 31 -21.52 -8.47 -26.19
N ILE A 32 -22.31 -7.44 -25.91
CA ILE A 32 -22.79 -6.45 -26.90
C ILE A 32 -21.90 -5.19 -26.85
N ALA A 33 -20.69 -5.31 -26.30
CA ALA A 33 -19.82 -4.17 -26.06
C ALA A 33 -19.49 -3.48 -27.39
N PRO A 34 -19.88 -2.21 -27.58
CA PRO A 34 -19.50 -1.44 -28.75
C PRO A 34 -17.98 -1.29 -28.77
N TRP A 35 -17.37 -1.38 -29.96
CA TRP A 35 -15.93 -1.18 -30.14
C TRP A 35 -15.41 0.16 -29.55
N THR A 36 -16.29 1.16 -29.45
CA THR A 36 -16.02 2.47 -28.83
C THR A 36 -15.82 2.43 -27.32
N GLN A 37 -16.28 1.38 -26.62
CA GLN A 37 -16.00 1.21 -25.20
C GLN A 37 -14.61 0.64 -24.97
N HIS A 38 -14.18 -0.31 -25.81
CA HIS A 38 -12.83 -0.85 -25.79
C HIS A 38 -11.78 0.25 -26.06
N SER A 39 -12.07 1.19 -26.96
CA SER A 39 -11.17 2.32 -27.22
C SER A 39 -11.04 3.28 -26.02
N LYS A 40 -12.11 3.53 -25.26
CA LYS A 40 -12.05 4.34 -24.04
C LYS A 40 -11.16 3.71 -22.97
N ASP A 41 -11.29 2.41 -22.73
CA ASP A 41 -10.49 1.69 -21.73
C ASP A 41 -9.00 1.67 -22.13
N ILE A 42 -8.71 1.52 -23.43
CA ILE A 42 -7.35 1.64 -23.97
C ILE A 42 -6.79 3.04 -23.75
N MET A 43 -7.55 4.09 -24.09
CA MET A 43 -7.10 5.47 -23.89
C MET A 43 -6.85 5.79 -22.42
N GLN A 44 -7.70 5.30 -21.51
CA GLN A 44 -7.49 5.46 -20.07
C GLN A 44 -6.22 4.75 -19.58
N THR A 45 -5.96 3.54 -20.10
CA THR A 45 -4.76 2.78 -19.76
C THR A 45 -3.50 3.48 -20.27
N LEU A 46 -3.53 3.99 -21.50
CA LEU A 46 -2.44 4.77 -22.07
C LEU A 46 -2.19 6.06 -21.30
N SER A 47 -3.26 6.76 -20.92
CA SER A 47 -3.15 7.97 -20.10
C SER A 47 -2.51 7.68 -18.75
N ARG A 48 -2.93 6.62 -18.05
CA ARG A 48 -2.29 6.20 -16.79
C ARG A 48 -0.82 5.84 -16.98
N TYR A 49 -0.50 5.08 -18.03
CA TYR A 49 0.88 4.71 -18.33
C TYR A 49 1.73 5.95 -18.58
N TYR A 50 1.25 6.89 -19.39
CA TYR A 50 1.97 8.12 -19.70
C TYR A 50 2.20 8.97 -18.45
N SER A 51 1.17 9.17 -17.63
CA SER A 51 1.30 9.89 -16.36
C SER A 51 2.32 9.22 -15.44
N ASN A 52 2.27 7.89 -15.30
CA ASN A 52 3.19 7.16 -14.44
C ASN A 52 4.63 7.11 -14.98
N ALA A 53 4.80 7.03 -16.31
CA ALA A 53 6.11 6.87 -16.92
C ALA A 53 6.85 8.20 -17.12
N PHE A 54 6.12 9.30 -17.32
CA PHE A 54 6.73 10.58 -17.69
C PHE A 54 6.45 11.71 -16.71
N SER A 55 5.27 11.74 -16.08
CA SER A 55 4.91 12.82 -15.16
C SER A 55 5.21 12.51 -13.70
N ASP A 56 5.34 11.24 -13.35
CA ASP A 56 5.49 10.82 -11.95
C ASP A 56 6.85 11.19 -11.36
N ALA A 57 7.93 11.11 -12.16
CA ALA A 57 9.27 11.51 -11.73
C ALA A 57 9.30 12.98 -11.28
N ASP A 58 8.82 13.90 -12.12
CA ASP A 58 8.75 15.33 -11.79
C ASP A 58 7.86 15.59 -10.56
N ARG A 59 6.77 14.84 -10.41
CA ARG A 59 5.90 14.91 -9.24
C ARG A 59 6.65 14.48 -7.98
N GLN A 60 7.35 13.35 -8.02
CA GLN A 60 8.12 12.85 -6.89
C GLN A 60 9.25 13.83 -6.50
N ASP A 61 9.91 14.43 -7.48
CA ASP A 61 10.93 15.45 -7.26
C ASP A 61 10.38 16.68 -6.54
N SER A 62 9.22 17.17 -6.99
CA SER A 62 8.54 18.31 -6.35
C SER A 62 8.14 18.00 -4.90
N ILE A 63 7.70 16.77 -4.62
CA ILE A 63 7.34 16.31 -3.28
C ILE A 63 8.58 16.23 -2.39
N ASN A 64 9.67 15.68 -2.90
CA ASN A 64 10.94 15.55 -2.19
C ASN A 64 11.52 16.91 -1.80
N LEU A 65 11.37 17.92 -2.67
CA LEU A 65 11.73 19.30 -2.37
C LEU A 65 10.78 19.93 -1.34
N PHE A 66 9.46 19.77 -1.52
CA PHE A 66 8.44 20.35 -0.64
C PHE A 66 8.52 19.81 0.80
N LEU A 67 8.75 18.51 0.96
CA LEU A 67 8.89 17.86 2.26
C LEU A 67 10.27 18.07 2.90
N GLY A 68 11.21 18.72 2.20
CA GLY A 68 12.57 18.90 2.68
C GLY A 68 13.36 17.60 2.78
N VAL A 69 12.97 16.55 2.05
CA VAL A 69 13.78 15.31 1.96
C VAL A 69 15.07 15.61 1.18
N PHE A 70 14.97 16.43 0.13
CA PHE A 70 16.10 16.94 -0.61
C PHE A 70 16.42 18.38 -0.20
N HIS A 71 17.69 18.66 0.08
CA HIS A 71 18.19 20.01 0.39
C HIS A 71 19.15 20.47 -0.71
N PRO A 72 18.75 21.44 -1.56
CA PRO A 72 19.63 21.97 -2.60
C PRO A 72 20.85 22.62 -1.94
N THR A 73 22.04 22.21 -2.37
CA THR A 73 23.32 22.73 -1.88
C THR A 73 24.22 23.06 -3.06
N GLU A 74 24.91 24.21 -2.98
CA GLU A 74 25.83 24.63 -4.05
C GLU A 74 26.91 23.55 -4.29
N GLY A 75 27.13 23.21 -5.56
CA GLY A 75 28.12 22.22 -5.98
C GLY A 75 27.67 20.75 -5.91
N LYS A 76 26.42 20.45 -5.53
CA LYS A 76 25.82 19.11 -5.65
C LYS A 76 24.84 19.04 -6.83
N PRO A 77 24.66 17.87 -7.45
CA PRO A 77 23.69 17.71 -8.52
C PRO A 77 22.27 18.03 -8.04
N HIS A 78 21.46 18.55 -8.96
CA HIS A 78 20.04 18.77 -8.71
C HIS A 78 19.29 17.44 -8.60
N LEU A 79 18.08 17.49 -8.04
CA LEU A 79 17.26 16.30 -7.78
C LEU A 79 16.95 15.50 -9.06
N TRP A 80 16.56 16.20 -10.12
CA TRP A 80 16.28 15.63 -11.45
C TRP A 80 17.53 15.16 -12.21
N GLU A 81 18.73 15.43 -11.70
CA GLU A 81 19.99 14.92 -12.26
C GLU A 81 20.40 13.60 -11.57
N LEU A 82 19.71 13.21 -10.49
CA LEU A 82 19.98 11.97 -9.80
C LEU A 82 19.37 10.79 -10.56
N PRO A 83 20.11 9.67 -10.72
CA PRO A 83 19.58 8.46 -11.34
C PRO A 83 18.54 7.74 -10.47
N THR A 84 18.53 8.00 -9.15
CA THR A 84 17.54 7.46 -8.21
C THR A 84 17.50 8.28 -6.93
N ASP A 85 16.29 8.46 -6.38
CA ASP A 85 16.03 9.07 -5.08
C ASP A 85 16.13 8.06 -3.91
N PHE A 86 16.42 6.79 -4.19
CA PHE A 86 16.48 5.72 -3.18
C PHE A 86 17.29 6.10 -1.94
N TYR A 87 18.46 6.71 -2.14
CA TYR A 87 19.38 7.09 -1.06
C TYR A 87 18.90 8.29 -0.23
N LEU A 88 17.95 9.07 -0.73
CA LEU A 88 17.32 10.15 0.04
C LEU A 88 16.37 9.60 1.11
N HIS A 89 15.72 8.48 0.81
CA HIS A 89 14.72 7.87 1.69
C HIS A 89 15.28 6.76 2.59
N HIS A 90 16.40 6.13 2.21
CA HIS A 90 16.94 4.97 2.92
C HIS A 90 18.25 5.32 3.64
N LYS A 91 18.28 5.08 4.96
CA LYS A 91 19.52 5.15 5.74
C LYS A 91 20.51 4.13 5.22
N ASN A 92 21.79 4.51 5.19
CA ASN A 92 22.88 3.68 4.71
C ASN A 92 22.95 2.35 5.51
N THR A 93 22.36 1.29 4.96
CA THR A 93 22.20 -0.02 5.63
C THR A 93 23.54 -0.69 5.86
N MET A 94 24.57 -0.32 5.10
CA MET A 94 25.96 -0.77 5.26
C MET A 94 26.58 -0.35 6.60
N ARG A 95 26.10 0.74 7.22
CA ARG A 95 26.57 1.21 8.55
C ARG A 95 25.71 0.70 9.70
N LEU A 96 24.55 0.12 9.41
CA LEU A 96 23.70 -0.46 10.44
C LEU A 96 24.25 -1.85 10.74
N LEU A 97 24.62 -2.10 12.00
CA LEU A 97 24.78 -3.48 12.48
C LEU A 97 23.48 -4.21 12.13
N PRO A 98 23.53 -5.35 11.41
CA PRO A 98 22.33 -6.09 11.11
C PRO A 98 21.71 -6.50 12.45
N THR A 99 20.62 -5.83 12.84
CA THR A 99 19.73 -6.42 13.84
C THR A 99 19.01 -7.54 13.11
N ARG A 100 19.72 -8.66 12.91
CA ARG A 100 19.14 -9.88 12.37
C ARG A 100 18.17 -10.38 13.42
N ARG A 101 16.93 -9.89 13.34
CA ARG A 101 15.82 -10.50 14.07
C ARG A 101 15.75 -11.94 13.60
N SER A 102 15.66 -12.87 14.54
CA SER A 102 15.46 -14.27 14.18
C SER A 102 14.14 -14.40 13.43
N TYR A 103 14.13 -15.12 12.31
CA TYR A 103 12.91 -15.39 11.55
C TYR A 103 11.87 -16.16 12.37
N THR A 104 12.31 -16.90 13.39
CA THR A 104 11.43 -17.64 14.31
C THR A 104 11.00 -16.80 15.51
N TYR A 105 11.91 -15.98 16.06
CA TYR A 105 11.62 -15.10 17.19
C TYR A 105 11.39 -13.67 16.68
N TRP A 106 10.22 -13.47 16.04
CA TRP A 106 9.81 -12.17 15.52
C TRP A 106 9.42 -11.16 16.63
N TRP A 107 9.22 -11.65 17.85
CA TRP A 107 8.91 -10.85 19.04
C TRP A 107 10.17 -10.57 19.88
N THR A 108 10.17 -9.46 20.63
CA THR A 108 11.17 -9.21 21.67
C THR A 108 10.71 -9.80 23.00
N PRO A 109 11.62 -10.14 23.93
CA PRO A 109 11.24 -10.60 25.27
C PRO A 109 10.35 -9.63 26.04
N GLU A 110 10.39 -8.34 25.72
CA GLU A 110 9.51 -7.31 26.29
C GLU A 110 8.08 -7.38 25.75
N VAL A 111 7.93 -7.71 24.46
CA VAL A 111 6.63 -7.86 23.82
C VAL A 111 5.88 -9.06 24.40
N ILE A 112 6.57 -10.17 24.71
CA ILE A 112 5.96 -11.36 25.35
C ILE A 112 5.18 -11.00 26.63
N LYS A 113 5.71 -10.08 27.44
CA LYS A 113 5.10 -9.69 28.72
C LYS A 113 3.72 -9.03 28.55
N HIS A 114 3.43 -8.52 27.35
CA HIS A 114 2.20 -7.79 27.03
C HIS A 114 1.29 -8.59 26.08
N LEU A 115 1.71 -9.77 25.62
CA LEU A 115 0.85 -10.60 24.79
C LEU A 115 -0.26 -11.24 25.64
N PRO A 116 -1.49 -11.30 25.12
CA PRO A 116 -2.54 -12.06 25.77
C PRO A 116 -2.13 -13.53 25.84
N LEU A 117 -2.33 -14.13 27.01
CA LEU A 117 -2.08 -15.56 27.20
C LEU A 117 -3.02 -16.37 26.28
N PRO A 118 -2.55 -17.51 25.75
CA PRO A 118 -3.41 -18.42 25.01
C PRO A 118 -4.60 -18.84 25.89
N TYR A 119 -5.77 -19.00 25.25
CA TYR A 119 -7.05 -19.25 25.92
C TYR A 119 -7.01 -20.47 26.87
N ASP A 120 -6.17 -21.46 26.55
CA ASP A 120 -6.03 -22.71 27.31
C ASP A 120 -5.30 -22.54 28.65
N GLU A 121 -4.44 -21.52 28.80
CA GLU A 121 -3.70 -21.24 30.04
C GLU A 121 -4.46 -20.29 30.99
N GLY A 122 -5.42 -19.52 30.45
CA GLY A 122 -6.25 -18.60 31.23
C GLY A 122 -7.19 -19.29 32.23
N PHE A 123 -7.50 -20.56 32.01
CA PHE A 123 -8.37 -21.35 32.90
C PHE A 123 -7.62 -21.96 34.09
N LEU A 124 -6.34 -22.32 33.95
CA LEU A 124 -5.56 -22.93 35.03
C LEU A 124 -5.09 -21.91 36.07
N ALA A 125 -4.85 -20.65 35.67
CA ALA A 125 -4.42 -19.59 36.60
C ALA A 125 -5.55 -19.03 37.48
N ARG A 126 -6.82 -19.39 37.24
CA ARG A 126 -7.99 -18.87 37.97
C ARG A 126 -8.70 -19.90 38.86
N SER A 127 -8.23 -21.14 38.94
CA SER A 127 -8.82 -22.16 39.82
C SER A 127 -7.92 -22.44 41.03
N PRO A 128 -8.29 -22.04 42.25
CA PRO A 128 -7.61 -22.47 43.46
C PRO A 128 -8.30 -23.74 43.97
N ALA A 129 -7.83 -24.92 43.59
CA ALA A 129 -8.20 -26.15 44.29
C ALA A 129 -7.26 -27.32 43.98
N ASN A 130 -6.48 -27.67 45.01
CA ASN A 130 -6.24 -29.03 45.50
C ASN A 130 -5.73 -30.09 44.52
N LEU A 131 -4.45 -30.41 44.65
CA LEU A 131 -4.02 -31.80 44.71
C LEU A 131 -2.97 -31.91 45.81
N GLU A 132 -3.48 -32.23 47.00
CA GLU A 132 -2.71 -32.79 48.10
C GLU A 132 -1.96 -34.03 47.63
N CYS A 133 -0.72 -34.09 48.11
CA CYS A 133 0.12 -35.27 48.21
C CYS A 133 -0.70 -36.49 48.68
N SER A 134 -0.61 -37.61 47.97
CA SER A 134 -0.87 -38.95 48.55
C SER A 134 -0.24 -40.05 47.70
N ASN A 135 0.80 -40.64 48.30
CA ASN A 135 1.48 -41.92 48.04
C ASN A 135 2.28 -42.10 46.75
#